data_AF-A0AAD9NHS1-F1
#
_entry.id   AF-A0AAD9NHS1-F1
#
_cell.length_a   1.000
_cell.length_b   1.000
_cell.length_c   1.000
_cell.angle_alpha   90.00
_cell.angle_beta   90.00
_cell.angle_gamma   90.00
#
_symmetry.space_group_name_H-M   'P 1'
#
loop_
_entity.id
_entity.type
_entity.pdbx_description
1 polymer ?
#
loop_
_entity_poly.entity_id
_entity_poly.type
_entity_poly.pdbx_seq_one_letter_code
_entity_poly.pdbx_strand_id
1 'polypeptide(L)'
;MSSPSKSCYLDPLPTILLKAGLDVLIRPIADILNASLHNSLFHEDFKCAHVNAVLKNTTLPKEELSSYRPIYNLSFISKILERL
;
A
#
# COMPACT_ATOMS: atom_id res chain seq x y z
N MET A 1 14.63 -3.19 4.99
CA MET A 1 13.41 -2.52 4.46
C MET A 1 13.07 -1.30 5.31
N SER A 2 13.62 -0.12 4.99
CA SER A 2 13.32 1.14 5.71
C SER A 2 12.03 1.78 5.17
N SER A 3 10.93 1.04 5.21
CA SER A 3 9.59 1.58 4.89
C SER A 3 8.85 1.87 6.19
N PRO A 4 7.97 2.87 6.27
CA PRO A 4 7.10 3.07 7.43
C PRO A 4 6.26 1.82 7.73
N SER A 5 5.93 1.54 8.99
CA SER A 5 5.04 0.41 9.36
C SER A 5 3.56 0.78 9.29
N LYS A 6 3.18 1.57 8.27
CA LYS A 6 1.79 1.96 8.03
C LYS A 6 1.06 0.83 7.33
N SER A 7 0.03 0.30 7.98
CA SER A 7 -0.88 -0.68 7.39
C SER A 7 -1.92 0.00 6.49
N CYS A 8 -2.37 -0.72 5.49
CA CYS A 8 -3.54 -0.43 4.68
C CYS A 8 -4.69 -1.37 5.08
N TYR A 9 -5.93 -0.90 4.88
CA TYR A 9 -7.12 -1.76 5.03
C TYR A 9 -7.11 -2.95 4.06
N LEU A 10 -6.44 -2.80 2.92
CA LEU A 10 -6.27 -3.86 1.92
C LEU A 10 -5.15 -4.84 2.26
N ASP A 11 -4.42 -4.64 3.37
CA ASP A 11 -3.38 -5.59 3.75
C ASP A 11 -4.01 -6.87 4.33
N PRO A 12 -3.54 -8.07 3.93
CA PRO A 12 -4.01 -9.33 4.51
C PRO A 12 -3.63 -9.47 5.99
N LEU A 13 -2.62 -8.71 6.45
CA LEU A 13 -2.18 -8.65 7.83
C LEU A 13 -1.60 -7.27 8.15
N PRO A 14 -1.63 -6.84 9.42
CA PRO A 14 -0.96 -5.62 9.85
C PRO A 14 0.51 -5.59 9.38
N THR A 15 0.95 -4.49 8.78
CA THR A 15 2.31 -4.34 8.22
C THR A 15 3.39 -4.60 9.29
N ILE A 16 3.11 -4.33 10.56
CA ILE A 16 4.03 -4.63 11.68
C ILE A 16 4.27 -6.14 11.79
N LEU A 17 3.21 -6.95 11.74
CA LEU A 17 3.32 -8.41 11.78
C LEU A 17 4.01 -8.95 10.53
N LEU A 18 3.74 -8.33 9.38
CA LEU A 18 4.37 -8.73 8.11
C LEU A 18 5.88 -8.54 8.17
N LYS A 19 6.33 -7.40 8.69
CA LYS A 19 7.75 -7.14 8.90
C LYS A 19 8.39 -8.06 9.94
N ALA A 20 7.64 -8.41 10.99
CA ALA A 20 8.12 -9.31 12.03
C ALA A 20 8.36 -10.73 11.50
N GLY A 21 7.51 -11.22 10.57
CA GLY A 21 7.67 -12.53 9.92
C GLY A 21 8.34 -12.48 8.55
N LEU A 22 9.09 -11.41 8.23
CA LEU A 22 9.65 -11.22 6.90
C LEU A 22 10.68 -12.30 6.54
N ASP A 23 11.39 -12.84 7.51
CA ASP A 23 12.30 -13.97 7.36
C ASP A 23 11.64 -15.20 6.71
N VAL A 24 10.38 -15.46 7.03
CA VAL A 24 9.58 -16.55 6.45
C VAL A 24 8.82 -16.09 5.21
N LEU A 25 8.28 -14.86 5.22
CA LEU A 25 7.37 -14.36 4.18
C LEU A 25 8.08 -13.78 2.95
N ILE A 26 9.37 -13.45 3.04
CA ILE A 26 10.10 -12.79 1.94
C ILE A 26 10.11 -13.63 0.67
N ARG A 27 10.32 -14.94 0.79
CA ARG A 27 10.40 -15.83 -0.37
C ARG A 27 9.04 -16.00 -1.06
N PRO A 28 7.96 -16.35 -0.34
CA PRO A 28 6.61 -16.37 -0.93
C PRO A 28 6.20 -15.05 -1.59
N ILE A 29 6.47 -13.90 -0.93
CA ILE A 29 6.15 -12.58 -1.49
C ILE A 29 6.92 -12.34 -2.79
N ALA A 30 8.23 -12.63 -2.79
CA ALA A 30 9.07 -12.47 -3.98
C ALA A 30 8.60 -13.37 -5.13
N ASP A 31 8.27 -14.63 -4.85
CA ASP A 31 7.81 -15.58 -5.86
C ASP A 31 6.49 -15.11 -6.51
N ILE A 32 5.54 -14.59 -5.70
CA ILE A 32 4.28 -14.00 -6.20
C ILE A 32 4.54 -12.80 -7.11
N LEU A 33 5.41 -11.87 -6.68
CA LEU A 33 5.70 -10.66 -7.45
C LEU A 33 6.45 -10.98 -8.74
N ASN A 34 7.44 -11.87 -8.68
CA ASN A 34 8.18 -12.32 -9.86
C ASN A 34 7.27 -13.05 -10.86
N ALA A 35 6.35 -13.89 -10.39
CA ALA A 35 5.36 -14.53 -11.25
C ALA A 35 4.43 -13.50 -11.90
N SER A 36 3.98 -12.48 -11.16
CA SER A 36 3.16 -11.39 -11.70
C SER A 36 3.87 -10.62 -12.82
N LEU A 37 5.13 -10.23 -12.58
CA LEU A 37 5.97 -9.51 -13.54
C LEU A 37 6.30 -10.35 -14.78
N HIS A 38 6.72 -11.60 -14.58
CA HIS A 38 7.07 -12.51 -15.66
C HIS A 38 5.90 -12.77 -16.60
N ASN A 39 4.69 -12.94 -16.05
CA ASN A 39 3.51 -13.19 -16.85
C ASN A 39 2.82 -11.90 -17.33
N SER A 40 3.29 -10.71 -16.92
CA SER A 40 2.62 -9.42 -17.16
C SER A 40 1.16 -9.42 -16.68
N LEU A 41 0.85 -10.21 -15.64
CA LEU A 41 -0.47 -10.37 -15.05
C LEU A 41 -0.44 -9.88 -13.61
N PHE A 42 -1.12 -8.77 -13.36
CA PHE A 42 -1.24 -8.17 -12.03
C PHE A 42 -2.59 -8.51 -11.42
N HIS A 43 -2.60 -8.98 -10.17
CA HIS A 43 -3.82 -9.18 -9.41
C HIS A 43 -4.56 -7.84 -9.25
N GLU A 44 -5.88 -7.84 -9.28
CA GLU A 44 -6.67 -6.59 -9.16
C GLU A 44 -6.36 -5.86 -7.85
N ASP A 45 -6.16 -6.60 -6.75
CA ASP A 45 -5.77 -6.02 -5.47
C ASP A 45 -4.45 -5.24 -5.52
N PHE A 46 -3.54 -5.56 -6.44
CA PHE A 46 -2.29 -4.82 -6.61
C PHE A 46 -2.50 -3.46 -7.26
N LYS A 47 -3.58 -3.31 -8.03
CA LYS A 47 -3.97 -2.09 -8.75
C LYS A 47 -4.90 -1.20 -7.94
N CYS A 48 -5.42 -1.70 -6.83
CA CYS A 48 -6.33 -0.95 -5.95
C CYS A 48 -5.57 -0.17 -4.87
N ALA A 49 -6.13 0.97 -4.49
CA ALA A 49 -5.68 1.74 -3.34
C ALA A 49 -6.88 2.18 -2.51
N HIS A 50 -6.71 2.20 -1.19
CA HIS A 50 -7.72 2.75 -0.29
C HIS A 50 -7.54 4.27 -0.23
N VAL A 51 -8.56 5.03 -0.69
CA VAL A 51 -8.49 6.49 -0.80
C VAL A 51 -9.01 7.15 0.46
N ASN A 52 -8.17 7.96 1.10
CA ASN A 52 -8.56 8.82 2.22
C ASN A 52 -8.48 10.29 1.84
N ALA A 53 -9.55 11.04 2.09
CA ALA A 53 -9.53 12.49 1.96
C ALA A 53 -8.84 13.10 3.20
N VAL A 54 -7.76 13.85 2.99
CA VAL A 54 -7.08 14.59 4.06
C VAL A 54 -7.07 16.07 3.75
N LEU A 55 -7.15 16.90 4.79
CA LEU A 55 -7.13 18.34 4.64
C LEU A 55 -5.77 18.79 4.07
N LYS A 56 -5.80 19.67 3.07
CA LYS A 56 -4.58 20.19 2.43
C LYS A 56 -3.71 20.97 3.42
N ASN A 57 -4.35 21.79 4.25
CA ASN A 57 -3.75 22.63 5.28
C ASN A 57 -4.76 22.82 6.43
N THR A 58 -4.30 22.84 7.69
CA THR A 58 -5.12 23.02 8.90
C THR A 58 -5.86 24.35 8.98
N THR A 59 -5.45 25.35 8.21
CA THR A 59 -6.10 26.66 8.18
C THR A 59 -7.27 26.76 7.18
N LEU A 60 -7.48 25.74 6.33
CA LEU A 60 -8.54 25.75 5.33
C LEU A 60 -9.90 25.32 5.91
N PRO A 61 -11.02 25.80 5.35
CA PRO A 61 -12.36 25.41 5.79
C PRO A 61 -12.58 23.91 5.62
N LYS A 62 -13.15 23.24 6.63
CA LYS A 62 -13.42 21.78 6.60
C LYS A 62 -14.69 21.44 5.84
N GLU A 63 -15.54 22.43 5.62
CA GLU A 63 -16.84 22.37 4.95
C GLU A 63 -16.68 22.42 3.43
N GLU A 64 -15.52 22.90 2.94
CA GLU A 64 -15.24 23.00 1.51
C GLU A 64 -14.47 21.77 1.02
N LEU A 65 -15.06 21.02 0.08
CA LEU A 65 -14.43 19.83 -0.50
C LEU A 65 -13.10 20.14 -1.21
N SER A 66 -12.97 21.36 -1.76
CA SER A 66 -11.74 21.82 -2.42
C SER A 66 -10.54 21.90 -1.44
N SER A 67 -10.80 21.98 -0.13
CA SER A 67 -9.78 22.00 0.93
C SER A 67 -9.11 20.65 1.16
N TYR A 68 -9.65 19.56 0.60
CA TYR A 68 -9.12 18.21 0.78
C TYR A 68 -8.30 17.75 -0.42
N ARG A 69 -7.38 16.83 -0.20
CA ARG A 69 -6.68 16.08 -1.24
C ARG A 69 -6.86 14.58 -1.00
N PRO A 70 -6.94 13.77 -2.06
CA PRO A 70 -6.90 12.32 -1.92
C PRO A 70 -5.51 11.86 -1.50
N ILE A 71 -5.44 10.90 -0.59
CA ILE A 71 -4.25 10.11 -0.27
C ILE A 71 -4.56 8.67 -0.60
N TYR A 72 -3.79 8.11 -1.53
CA TYR A 72 -3.87 6.72 -1.94
C TYR A 72 -3.04 5.87 -0.97
N ASN A 73 -3.71 5.12 -0.09
CA ASN A 73 -3.04 4.14 0.76
C ASN A 73 -3.00 2.78 0.04
N LEU A 74 -1.83 2.46 -0.50
CA LEU A 74 -1.55 1.20 -1.17
C LEU A 74 -1.29 0.08 -0.15
N SER A 75 -1.61 -1.15 -0.51
CA SER A 75 -1.22 -2.32 0.29
C SER A 75 0.31 -2.42 0.39
N PHE A 76 0.82 -3.13 1.40
CA PHE A 76 2.26 -3.38 1.54
C PHE A 76 2.84 -4.06 0.29
N ILE A 77 2.12 -5.01 -0.30
CA ILE A 77 2.54 -5.73 -1.50
C ILE A 77 2.57 -4.82 -2.72
N SER A 78 1.51 -4.01 -2.93
CA SER A 78 1.49 -3.01 -4.01
C SER A 78 2.65 -2.01 -3.89
N LYS A 79 2.96 -1.55 -2.67
CA LYS A 79 4.09 -0.65 -2.41
C LYS A 79 5.45 -1.27 -2.76
N ILE A 80 5.62 -2.58 -2.57
CA ILE A 80 6.85 -3.26 -2.99
C ILE A 80 6.89 -3.34 -4.51
N LEU A 81 5.77 -3.75 -5.13
CA LEU A 81 5.68 -3.90 -6.58
C LEU A 81 6.00 -2.61 -7.34
N GLU A 82 5.51 -1.45 -6.87
CA GLU A 82 5.83 -0.14 -7.47
C GLU A 82 7.32 0.26 -7.39
N ARG A 83 8.12 -0.44 -6.59
CA ARG A 83 9.54 -0.15 -6.36
C ARG A 83 10.47 -1.11 -7.10
N LEU A 84 9.93 -2.18 -7.68
CA LEU A 84 10.64 -3.11 -8.55
C LEU A 84 10.77 -2.53 -9.95
#